data_AF-A0A075G527-F1
#
_entry.id   AF-A0A075G527-F1
#
_cell.length_a   1.000
_cell.length_b   1.000
_cell.length_c   1.000
_cell.angle_alpha   90.00
_cell.angle_beta   90.00
_cell.angle_gamma   90.00
#
_symmetry.space_group_name_H-M   'P 1'
#
loop_
_entity.id
_entity.type
_entity.pdbx_description
1 polymer ?
#
loop_
_entity_poly.entity_id
_entity_poly.type
_entity_poly.pdbx_seq_one_letter_code
_entity_poly.pdbx_strand_id
1 'polypeptide(L)'
;MREPHYPLQLSQHLEVSQQAVMKHLKVLEDAGFVESKKVKSDKGGPPKKIYSVQQSFSIRLDLGPDLFRAEHRVLPAGGPVRLSSKLPTTAIPIAERIGGRRRVSVPEAMDLVSQLNETLERLDAQRDALIALHQQVMSRVSSAVDENFPEYEERNLVHTILERPRRPVDLDAWSQNLRLEIPDAEAIIDEVRERMLYQIADTGGRVIVAGKPSDLPWWAALGGSED
;
A
#
# COMPACT_ATOMS: atom_id res chain seq x y z
N MET A 1 4.80 -19.08 -16.52
CA MET A 1 5.46 -19.66 -15.32
C MET A 1 6.94 -19.78 -15.64
N ARG A 2 7.82 -19.11 -14.89
CA ARG A 2 9.24 -19.50 -14.89
C ARG A 2 9.31 -20.88 -14.25
N GLU A 3 10.07 -21.80 -14.83
CA GLU A 3 10.23 -23.16 -14.28
C GLU A 3 10.72 -23.08 -12.82
N PRO A 4 10.38 -24.04 -11.95
CA PRO A 4 10.97 -24.12 -10.61
C PRO A 4 12.50 -24.17 -10.74
N HIS A 5 13.20 -23.21 -10.15
CA HIS A 5 14.65 -23.14 -10.27
C HIS A 5 15.33 -23.94 -9.16
N TYR A 6 16.34 -24.71 -9.52
CA TYR A 6 17.25 -25.30 -8.55
C TYR A 6 18.13 -24.21 -7.92
N PRO A 7 18.57 -24.36 -6.65
CA PRO A 7 19.54 -23.45 -6.05
C PRO A 7 20.81 -23.24 -6.89
N LEU A 8 21.25 -24.29 -7.61
CA LEU A 8 22.38 -24.21 -8.53
C LEU A 8 22.10 -23.33 -9.77
N GLN A 9 20.89 -23.40 -10.32
CA GLN A 9 20.48 -22.54 -11.44
C GLN A 9 20.34 -21.08 -10.97
N LEU A 10 19.78 -20.86 -9.77
CA LEU A 10 19.73 -19.54 -9.16
C LEU A 10 21.13 -18.97 -8.90
N SER A 11 22.08 -19.77 -8.41
CA SER A 11 23.46 -19.31 -8.24
C SER A 11 24.13 -18.91 -9.55
N GLN A 12 23.82 -19.63 -10.64
CA GLN A 12 24.35 -19.30 -11.97
C GLN A 12 23.71 -18.04 -12.55
N HIS A 13 22.39 -17.88 -12.41
CA HIS A 13 21.67 -16.70 -12.92
C HIS A 13 21.94 -15.43 -12.12
N LEU A 14 22.20 -15.55 -10.83
CA LEU A 14 22.42 -14.42 -9.93
C LEU A 14 23.90 -14.12 -9.69
N GLU A 15 24.81 -14.97 -10.21
CA GLU A 15 26.25 -14.88 -9.99
C GLU A 15 26.65 -14.85 -8.50
N VAL A 16 25.92 -15.60 -7.65
CA VAL A 16 26.17 -15.70 -6.20
C VAL A 16 26.44 -17.15 -5.82
N SER A 17 27.24 -17.39 -4.77
CA SER A 17 27.52 -18.75 -4.29
C SER A 17 26.23 -19.51 -3.94
N GLN A 18 26.22 -20.82 -4.23
CA GLN A 18 25.08 -21.69 -3.92
C GLN A 18 24.73 -21.70 -2.42
N GLN A 19 25.73 -21.56 -1.55
CA GLN A 19 25.53 -21.50 -0.10
C GLN A 19 24.78 -20.22 0.32
N ALA A 20 25.10 -19.08 -0.28
CA ALA A 20 24.38 -17.82 -0.03
C ALA A 20 22.94 -17.89 -0.55
N VAL A 21 22.73 -18.45 -1.75
CA VAL A 21 21.38 -18.70 -2.30
C VAL A 21 20.57 -19.58 -1.34
N MET A 22 21.14 -20.67 -0.84
CA MET A 22 20.48 -21.55 0.13
C MET A 22 20.13 -20.83 1.44
N LYS A 23 20.99 -19.93 1.94
CA LYS A 23 20.72 -19.14 3.13
C LYS A 23 19.52 -18.20 2.91
N HIS A 24 19.48 -17.50 1.79
CA HIS A 24 18.34 -16.62 1.46
C HIS A 24 17.05 -17.38 1.20
N LEU A 25 17.11 -18.51 0.49
CA LEU A 25 15.93 -19.37 0.28
C LEU A 25 15.34 -19.88 1.59
N LYS A 26 16.18 -20.18 2.59
CA LYS A 26 15.70 -20.56 3.92
C LYS A 26 14.97 -19.41 4.62
N VAL A 27 15.52 -18.20 4.58
CA VAL A 27 14.84 -17.00 5.13
C VAL A 27 13.51 -16.74 4.43
N LEU A 28 13.47 -16.90 3.10
CA LEU A 28 12.24 -16.74 2.31
C LEU A 28 11.22 -17.87 2.59
N GLU A 29 11.68 -19.09 2.84
CA GLU A 29 10.84 -20.24 3.22
C GLU A 29 10.24 -20.03 4.61
N ASP A 30 11.06 -19.62 5.59
CA ASP A 30 10.64 -19.33 6.96
C ASP A 30 9.63 -18.15 7.01
N ALA A 31 9.77 -17.18 6.10
CA ALA A 31 8.86 -16.06 5.96
C ALA A 31 7.63 -16.35 5.05
N GLY A 32 7.48 -17.57 4.53
CA GLY A 32 6.30 -18.00 3.74
C GLY A 32 6.27 -17.51 2.29
N PHE A 33 7.37 -16.95 1.78
CA PHE A 33 7.47 -16.48 0.39
C PHE A 33 7.70 -17.62 -0.61
N VAL A 34 8.42 -18.67 -0.20
CA VAL A 34 8.70 -19.84 -1.04
C VAL A 34 8.38 -21.14 -0.30
N GLU A 35 7.90 -22.14 -1.03
CA GLU A 35 7.75 -23.51 -0.55
C GLU A 35 8.81 -24.37 -1.21
N SER A 36 9.30 -25.37 -0.48
CA SER A 36 10.17 -26.37 -1.05
C SER A 36 9.52 -27.73 -1.23
N LYS A 37 9.84 -28.38 -2.34
CA LYS A 37 9.41 -29.74 -2.64
C LYS A 37 10.60 -30.63 -2.96
N LYS A 38 10.61 -31.84 -2.41
CA LYS A 38 11.57 -32.88 -2.83
C LYS A 38 11.05 -33.56 -4.09
N VAL A 39 11.83 -33.49 -5.16
CA VAL A 39 11.53 -34.14 -6.45
C VAL A 39 12.58 -35.21 -6.71
N LYS A 40 12.13 -36.36 -7.22
CA LYS A 40 13.03 -37.45 -7.63
C LYS A 40 13.92 -36.95 -8.76
N SER A 41 15.20 -37.30 -8.72
CA SER A 41 16.12 -36.91 -9.80
C SER A 41 15.86 -37.76 -11.04
N ASP A 42 15.69 -37.14 -12.21
CA ASP A 42 15.46 -37.85 -13.48
C ASP A 42 16.60 -38.81 -13.87
N LYS A 43 17.82 -38.53 -13.41
CA LYS A 43 19.04 -39.31 -13.65
C LYS A 43 19.42 -40.30 -12.54
N GLY A 44 18.48 -40.67 -11.64
CA GLY A 44 18.75 -41.63 -10.56
C GLY A 44 19.64 -41.12 -9.42
N GLY A 45 19.92 -39.82 -9.38
CA GLY A 45 20.66 -39.17 -8.29
C GLY A 45 19.81 -38.93 -7.03
N PRO A 46 20.42 -38.38 -5.95
CA PRO A 46 19.71 -38.06 -4.72
C PRO A 46 18.51 -37.13 -4.98
N PRO A 47 17.42 -37.23 -4.19
CA PRO A 47 16.27 -36.35 -4.32
C PRO A 47 16.69 -34.88 -4.22
N LYS A 48 16.18 -34.04 -5.14
CA LYS A 48 16.51 -32.61 -5.21
C LYS A 48 15.42 -31.78 -4.58
N LYS A 49 15.81 -30.75 -3.84
CA LYS A 49 14.90 -29.74 -3.26
C LYS A 49 14.69 -28.64 -4.30
N ILE A 50 13.47 -28.51 -4.82
CA ILE A 50 13.06 -27.38 -5.68
C ILE A 50 12.32 -26.36 -4.83
N TYR A 51 12.40 -25.08 -5.20
CA TYR A 51 11.67 -24.00 -4.55
C TYR A 51 10.67 -23.38 -5.53
N SER A 52 9.45 -23.12 -5.05
CA SER A 52 8.39 -22.44 -5.79
C SER A 52 7.78 -21.33 -4.97
N VAL A 53 7.41 -20.22 -5.60
CA VAL A 53 6.76 -19.09 -4.92
C VAL A 53 5.34 -19.49 -4.52
N GLN A 54 5.01 -19.38 -3.23
CA GLN A 54 3.71 -19.83 -2.69
C GLN A 54 2.65 -18.73 -2.77
N GLN A 55 3.06 -17.47 -2.68
CA GLN A 55 2.16 -16.32 -2.62
C GLN A 55 2.60 -15.25 -3.61
N SER A 56 1.67 -14.81 -4.44
CA SER A 56 1.86 -13.59 -5.21
C SER A 56 1.52 -12.41 -4.31
N PHE A 57 2.52 -11.56 -4.03
CA PHE A 57 2.36 -10.35 -3.24
C PHE A 57 2.87 -9.14 -4.02
N SER A 58 2.42 -7.95 -3.61
CA SER A 58 2.84 -6.67 -4.13
C SER A 58 3.41 -5.85 -2.98
N ILE A 59 4.64 -5.37 -3.17
CA ILE A 59 5.23 -4.33 -2.33
C ILE A 59 5.14 -3.03 -3.12
N ARG A 60 4.66 -1.97 -2.47
CA ARG A 60 4.61 -0.63 -3.04
C ARG A 60 5.32 0.32 -2.09
N LEU A 61 6.21 1.14 -2.65
CA LEU A 61 6.97 2.14 -1.94
C LEU A 61 6.86 3.45 -2.72
N ASP A 62 6.25 4.46 -2.10
CA ASP A 62 6.24 5.83 -2.63
C ASP A 62 7.06 6.72 -1.71
N LEU A 63 7.94 7.52 -2.32
CA LEU A 63 8.86 8.42 -1.63
C LEU A 63 8.80 9.82 -2.28
N GLY A 64 8.73 10.85 -1.46
CA GLY A 64 8.76 12.26 -1.84
C GLY A 64 8.97 13.14 -0.60
N PRO A 65 9.18 14.45 -0.75
CA PRO A 65 9.43 15.37 0.37
C PRO A 65 8.37 15.29 1.47
N ASP A 66 7.10 15.18 1.07
CA ASP A 66 5.94 15.05 1.96
C ASP A 66 5.20 13.70 1.74
N LEU A 67 5.92 12.67 1.27
CA LEU A 67 5.32 11.37 0.96
C LEU A 67 6.24 10.24 1.37
N PHE A 68 5.81 9.49 2.38
CA PHE A 68 6.36 8.18 2.67
C PHE A 68 5.22 7.17 2.79
N ARG A 69 5.13 6.25 1.84
CA ARG A 69 4.10 5.19 1.86
C ARG A 69 4.72 3.85 1.52
N ALA A 70 4.73 2.96 2.49
CA ALA A 70 5.15 1.57 2.31
C ALA A 70 3.96 0.64 2.54
N GLU A 71 3.62 -0.16 1.53
CA GLU A 71 2.52 -1.10 1.61
C GLU A 71 2.95 -2.49 1.14
N HIS A 72 2.54 -3.49 1.92
CA HIS A 72 2.60 -4.89 1.53
C HIS A 72 1.16 -5.39 1.36
N ARG A 73 0.86 -5.93 0.17
CA ARG A 73 -0.47 -6.45 -0.16
C ARG A 73 -0.37 -7.84 -0.77
N VAL A 74 -1.20 -8.76 -0.31
CA VAL A 74 -1.37 -10.05 -0.97
C VAL A 74 -2.24 -9.84 -2.22
N LEU A 75 -1.82 -10.40 -3.36
CA LEU A 75 -2.63 -10.30 -4.58
C LEU A 75 -3.91 -11.15 -4.43
N PRO A 76 -5.05 -10.68 -4.97
CA PRO A 76 -6.30 -11.41 -4.87
C PRO A 76 -6.17 -12.80 -5.51
N ALA A 77 -6.50 -13.83 -4.75
CA ALA A 77 -6.51 -15.20 -5.25
C ALA A 77 -7.76 -15.49 -6.09
N GLY A 78 -7.62 -16.30 -7.13
CA GLY A 78 -8.74 -16.78 -7.94
C GLY A 78 -8.43 -16.86 -9.42
N GLY A 79 -9.27 -17.62 -10.15
CA GLY A 79 -9.23 -17.63 -11.61
C GLY A 79 -9.85 -16.36 -12.22
N PRO A 80 -9.80 -16.20 -13.56
CA PRO A 80 -10.22 -15.00 -14.27
C PRO A 80 -11.62 -14.49 -13.87
N VAL A 81 -12.58 -15.40 -13.66
CA VAL A 81 -13.97 -15.08 -13.28
C VAL A 81 -14.07 -14.41 -11.91
N ARG A 82 -13.23 -14.78 -10.94
CA ARG A 82 -13.23 -14.12 -9.63
C ARG A 82 -12.58 -12.75 -9.70
N LEU A 83 -11.54 -12.63 -10.54
CA LEU A 83 -10.78 -11.40 -10.72
C LEU A 83 -11.57 -10.33 -11.48
N SER A 84 -12.47 -10.71 -12.40
CA SER A 84 -13.24 -9.76 -13.23
C SER A 84 -13.99 -8.70 -12.43
N SER A 85 -14.51 -9.04 -11.25
CA SER A 85 -15.18 -8.10 -10.33
C SER A 85 -14.29 -6.96 -9.81
N LYS A 86 -12.96 -7.10 -9.90
CA LYS A 86 -11.95 -6.14 -9.44
C LYS A 86 -11.14 -5.53 -10.58
N LEU A 87 -11.40 -5.96 -11.82
CA LEU A 87 -10.68 -5.45 -12.98
C LEU A 87 -11.29 -4.14 -13.47
N PRO A 88 -10.48 -3.23 -14.03
CA PRO A 88 -11.02 -2.11 -14.78
C PRO A 88 -11.85 -2.64 -15.97
N THR A 89 -12.85 -1.88 -16.40
CA THR A 89 -13.77 -2.26 -17.48
C THR A 89 -13.03 -2.71 -18.75
N THR A 90 -11.87 -2.11 -19.04
CA THR A 90 -11.04 -2.45 -20.22
C THR A 90 -10.38 -3.83 -20.16
N ALA A 91 -10.19 -4.39 -18.95
CA ALA A 91 -9.55 -5.70 -18.76
C ALA A 91 -10.56 -6.85 -18.55
N ILE A 92 -11.85 -6.56 -18.39
CA ILE A 92 -12.90 -7.59 -18.27
C ILE A 92 -12.92 -8.54 -19.49
N PRO A 93 -12.86 -8.06 -20.75
CA PRO A 93 -12.86 -8.95 -21.92
C PRO A 93 -11.67 -9.91 -21.95
N ILE A 94 -10.52 -9.50 -21.41
CA ILE A 94 -9.33 -10.35 -21.28
C ILE A 94 -9.60 -11.51 -20.33
N ALA A 95 -10.26 -11.23 -19.19
CA ALA A 95 -10.64 -12.26 -18.23
C ALA A 95 -11.66 -13.26 -18.81
N GLU A 96 -12.61 -12.80 -19.62
CA GLU A 96 -13.58 -13.66 -20.31
C GLU A 96 -12.92 -14.59 -21.33
N ARG A 97 -11.98 -14.07 -22.13
CA ARG A 97 -11.19 -14.86 -23.11
C ARG A 97 -10.39 -16.00 -22.45
N ILE A 98 -9.97 -15.80 -21.20
CA ILE A 98 -9.18 -16.77 -20.41
C ILE A 98 -10.05 -17.58 -19.43
N GLY A 99 -11.34 -17.22 -19.25
CA GLY A 99 -12.23 -17.72 -18.20
C GLY A 99 -12.68 -19.19 -18.30
N GLY A 100 -12.12 -19.97 -19.22
CA GLY A 100 -12.45 -21.38 -19.45
C GLY A 100 -11.26 -22.34 -19.37
N ARG A 101 -11.49 -23.61 -19.72
CA ARG A 101 -10.43 -24.65 -19.84
C ARG A 101 -9.73 -24.67 -21.20
N ARG A 102 -9.98 -23.68 -22.05
CA ARG A 102 -9.43 -23.64 -23.42
C ARG A 102 -7.93 -23.38 -23.36
N ARG A 103 -7.16 -24.12 -24.16
CA ARG A 103 -5.73 -23.84 -24.36
C ARG A 103 -5.59 -22.56 -25.19
N VAL A 104 -4.72 -21.67 -24.72
CA VAL A 104 -4.37 -20.42 -25.40
C VAL A 104 -3.13 -20.66 -26.24
N SER A 105 -3.13 -20.23 -27.50
CA SER A 105 -1.95 -20.31 -28.37
C SER A 105 -0.90 -19.28 -27.95
N VAL A 106 0.37 -19.48 -28.32
CA VAL A 106 1.44 -18.51 -27.99
C VAL A 106 1.16 -17.12 -28.56
N PRO A 107 0.76 -16.94 -29.84
CA PRO A 107 0.43 -15.62 -30.38
C PRO A 107 -0.72 -14.95 -29.64
N GLU A 108 -1.75 -15.72 -29.27
CA GLU A 108 -2.88 -15.20 -28.49
C GLU A 108 -2.47 -14.81 -27.07
N ALA A 109 -1.59 -15.59 -26.43
CA ALA A 109 -1.06 -15.24 -25.12
C ALA A 109 -0.23 -13.95 -25.18
N MET A 110 0.55 -13.74 -26.24
CA MET A 110 1.30 -12.50 -26.45
C MET A 110 0.39 -11.28 -26.58
N ASP A 111 -0.69 -11.39 -27.37
CA ASP A 111 -1.73 -10.37 -27.50
C ASP A 111 -2.37 -10.02 -26.15
N LEU A 112 -2.81 -11.05 -25.42
CA LEU A 112 -3.44 -10.88 -24.09
C LEU A 112 -2.48 -10.22 -23.08
N VAL A 113 -1.20 -10.61 -23.08
CA VAL A 113 -0.18 -10.00 -22.20
C VAL A 113 0.09 -8.56 -22.58
N SER A 114 0.14 -8.21 -23.87
CA SER A 114 0.32 -6.83 -24.33
C SER A 114 -0.82 -5.94 -23.81
N GLN A 115 -2.07 -6.37 -23.99
CA GLN A 115 -3.25 -5.62 -23.54
C GLN A 115 -3.28 -5.43 -22.01
N LEU A 116 -2.84 -6.45 -21.25
CA LEU A 116 -2.71 -6.35 -19.80
C LEU A 116 -1.64 -5.33 -19.39
N ASN A 117 -0.46 -5.38 -20.04
CA ASN A 117 0.63 -4.46 -19.76
C ASN A 117 0.23 -3.02 -20.07
N GLU A 118 -0.38 -2.76 -21.22
CA GLU A 118 -0.89 -1.42 -21.58
C GLU A 118 -1.93 -0.91 -20.57
N THR A 119 -2.80 -1.80 -20.08
CA THR A 119 -3.77 -1.44 -19.04
C THR A 119 -3.08 -1.09 -17.72
N LEU A 120 -2.05 -1.84 -17.33
CA LEU A 120 -1.25 -1.57 -16.13
C LEU A 120 -0.50 -0.24 -16.25
N GLU A 121 0.20 0.01 -17.37
CA GLU A 121 0.93 1.25 -17.63
C GLU A 121 0.01 2.48 -17.54
N ARG A 122 -1.22 2.39 -18.08
CA ARG A 122 -2.20 3.47 -17.95
C ARG A 122 -2.64 3.70 -16.51
N LEU A 123 -2.87 2.63 -15.73
CA LEU A 123 -3.22 2.74 -14.32
C LEU A 123 -2.08 3.33 -13.50
N ASP A 124 -0.84 2.95 -13.79
CA ASP A 124 0.35 3.50 -13.14
C ASP A 124 0.52 4.99 -13.47
N ALA A 125 0.36 5.40 -14.73
CA ALA A 125 0.40 6.82 -15.10
C ALA A 125 -0.69 7.65 -14.40
N GLN A 126 -1.92 7.11 -14.30
CA GLN A 126 -3.01 7.76 -13.55
C GLN A 126 -2.69 7.85 -12.06
N ARG A 127 -2.10 6.80 -11.49
CA ARG A 127 -1.68 6.76 -10.10
C ARG A 127 -0.58 7.78 -9.82
N ASP A 128 0.42 7.87 -10.69
CA ASP A 128 1.53 8.81 -10.53
C ASP A 128 1.03 10.25 -10.57
N ALA A 129 0.07 10.57 -11.45
CA ALA A 129 -0.58 11.88 -11.47
C ALA A 129 -1.34 12.18 -10.15
N LEU A 130 -2.06 11.20 -9.58
CA LEU A 130 -2.72 11.35 -8.29
C LEU A 130 -1.74 11.55 -7.14
N ILE A 131 -0.60 10.85 -7.17
CA ILE A 131 0.46 11.00 -6.18
C ILE A 131 1.10 12.38 -6.28
N ALA A 132 1.38 12.86 -7.49
CA ALA A 132 1.91 14.20 -7.71
C ALA A 132 0.94 15.28 -7.21
N LEU A 133 -0.36 15.14 -7.51
CA LEU A 133 -1.39 16.05 -7.01
C LEU A 133 -1.49 16.00 -5.48
N HIS A 134 -1.44 14.80 -4.89
CA HIS A 134 -1.42 14.64 -3.43
C HIS A 134 -0.24 15.40 -2.81
N GLN A 135 0.96 15.28 -3.35
CA GLN A 135 2.14 16.04 -2.88
C GLN A 135 1.95 17.55 -3.01
N GLN A 136 1.35 18.03 -4.11
CA GLN A 136 1.04 19.46 -4.29
C GLN A 136 0.07 19.97 -3.23
N VAL A 137 -0.95 19.18 -2.88
CA VAL A 137 -1.90 19.51 -1.81
C VAL A 137 -1.16 19.52 -0.47
N MET A 138 -0.39 18.48 -0.15
CA MET A 138 0.36 18.40 1.11
C MET A 138 1.32 19.58 1.27
N SER A 139 2.10 19.92 0.24
CA SER A 139 3.03 21.05 0.28
C SER A 139 2.33 22.39 0.58
N ARG A 140 1.15 22.64 -0.02
CA ARG A 140 0.36 23.85 0.27
C ARG A 140 -0.19 23.86 1.69
N VAL A 141 -0.63 22.69 2.16
CA VAL A 141 -1.14 22.56 3.53
C VAL A 141 -0.02 22.75 4.53
N SER A 142 1.19 22.22 4.29
CA SER A 142 2.34 22.44 5.16
C SER A 142 2.62 23.93 5.39
N SER A 143 2.59 24.75 4.33
CA SER A 143 2.74 26.21 4.48
C SER A 143 1.62 26.84 5.33
N ALA A 144 0.37 26.41 5.14
CA ALA A 144 -0.74 26.90 5.95
C ALA A 144 -0.66 26.42 7.42
N VAL A 145 -0.11 25.23 7.66
CA VAL A 145 0.12 24.70 9.01
C VAL A 145 1.21 25.52 9.71
N ASP A 146 2.30 25.83 9.03
CA ASP A 146 3.39 26.67 9.55
C ASP A 146 2.91 28.08 9.94
N GLU A 147 1.96 28.65 9.20
CA GLU A 147 1.41 29.98 9.48
C GLU A 147 0.40 30.00 10.65
N ASN A 148 -0.40 28.93 10.81
CA ASN A 148 -1.53 28.91 11.75
C ASN A 148 -1.24 28.19 13.07
N PHE A 149 -0.15 27.43 13.15
CA PHE A 149 0.23 26.64 14.33
C PHE A 149 1.66 27.00 14.76
N PRO A 150 1.84 27.88 15.75
CA PRO A 150 3.16 28.37 16.17
C PRO A 150 4.00 27.32 16.89
N GLU A 151 3.39 26.37 17.60
CA GLU A 151 4.11 25.36 18.36
C GLU A 151 4.46 24.14 17.48
N TYR A 152 5.61 23.52 17.74
CA TYR A 152 6.08 22.38 16.96
C TYR A 152 5.15 21.16 17.11
N GLU A 153 4.68 20.94 18.32
CA GLU A 153 3.81 19.83 18.69
C GLU A 153 2.45 19.95 18.01
N GLU A 154 1.89 21.16 17.94
CA GLU A 154 0.65 21.46 17.19
C GLU A 154 0.83 21.13 15.71
N ARG A 155 1.89 21.62 15.07
CA ARG A 155 2.19 21.33 13.66
C ARG A 155 2.34 19.84 13.42
N ASN A 156 3.09 19.15 14.28
CA ASN A 156 3.32 17.72 14.16
C ASN A 156 2.00 16.92 14.30
N LEU A 157 1.12 17.32 15.22
CA LEU A 157 -0.21 16.72 15.34
C LEU A 157 -1.05 16.93 14.08
N VAL A 158 -1.08 18.16 13.54
CA VAL A 158 -1.83 18.46 12.32
C VAL A 158 -1.29 17.67 11.13
N HIS A 159 0.03 17.55 10.97
CA HIS A 159 0.63 16.70 9.94
C HIS A 159 0.23 15.23 10.10
N THR A 160 0.26 14.70 11.33
CA THR A 160 -0.17 13.33 11.64
C THR A 160 -1.65 13.10 11.28
N ILE A 161 -2.50 14.09 11.54
CA ILE A 161 -3.92 14.09 11.16
C ILE A 161 -4.08 14.07 9.64
N LEU A 162 -3.30 14.91 8.93
CA LEU A 162 -3.36 15.05 7.47
C LEU A 162 -2.89 13.81 6.71
N GLU A 163 -1.97 13.02 7.29
CA GLU A 163 -1.57 11.73 6.70
C GLU A 163 -2.74 10.74 6.61
N ARG A 164 -3.70 10.84 7.55
CA ARG A 164 -4.88 9.96 7.61
C ARG A 164 -6.13 10.75 8.01
N PRO A 165 -6.68 11.59 7.11
CA PRO A 165 -7.71 12.60 7.41
C PRO A 165 -9.09 12.00 7.81
N ARG A 166 -9.23 10.68 7.87
CA ARG A 166 -10.47 9.99 8.23
C ARG A 166 -10.27 8.89 9.27
N ARG A 167 -9.17 8.93 10.03
CA ARG A 167 -8.88 7.97 11.08
C ARG A 167 -8.52 8.67 12.38
N PRO A 168 -8.84 8.06 13.54
CA PRO A 168 -8.32 8.53 14.82
C PRO A 168 -6.80 8.59 14.80
N VAL A 169 -6.27 9.66 15.39
CA VAL A 169 -4.87 9.72 15.79
C VAL A 169 -4.69 8.78 16.97
N ASP A 170 -3.67 7.93 16.91
CA ASP A 170 -3.25 7.12 18.03
C ASP A 170 -2.46 8.01 19.00
N LEU A 171 -3.13 8.46 20.06
CA LEU A 171 -2.58 9.45 21.00
C LEU A 171 -1.40 8.90 21.79
N ASP A 172 -1.45 7.62 22.14
CA ASP A 172 -0.38 6.94 22.86
C ASP A 172 0.86 6.86 21.96
N ALA A 173 0.69 6.46 20.70
CA ALA A 173 1.81 6.41 19.75
C ALA A 173 2.37 7.81 19.44
N TRP A 174 1.51 8.83 19.31
CA TRP A 174 1.93 10.19 19.01
C TRP A 174 2.68 10.84 20.19
N SER A 175 2.14 10.75 21.40
CA SER A 175 2.78 11.28 22.62
C SER A 175 4.13 10.61 22.92
N GLN A 176 4.22 9.29 22.74
CA GLN A 176 5.48 8.55 22.88
C GLN A 176 6.56 9.01 21.90
N ASN A 177 6.18 9.30 20.65
CA ASN A 177 7.12 9.79 19.64
C ASN A 177 7.71 11.15 20.02
N LEU A 178 6.91 12.03 20.64
CA LEU A 178 7.33 13.35 21.09
C LEU A 178 7.87 13.38 22.52
N ARG A 179 7.81 12.25 23.25
CA ARG A 179 8.17 12.14 24.67
C ARG A 179 7.40 13.14 25.55
N LEU A 180 6.12 13.32 25.23
CA LEU A 180 5.21 14.18 25.99
C LEU A 180 4.53 13.38 27.10
N GLU A 181 4.25 14.03 28.21
CA GLU A 181 3.34 13.49 29.22
C GLU A 181 1.89 13.54 28.70
N ILE A 182 1.05 12.57 29.08
CA ILE A 182 -0.33 12.44 28.57
C ILE A 182 -1.18 13.72 28.79
N PRO A 183 -1.14 14.40 29.96
CA PRO A 183 -1.91 15.64 30.16
C PRO A 183 -1.52 16.76 29.20
N ASP A 184 -0.24 16.86 28.84
CA ASP A 184 0.25 17.86 27.89
C ASP A 184 -0.20 17.50 26.46
N ALA A 185 -0.19 16.21 26.12
CA ALA A 185 -0.69 15.71 24.85
C ALA A 185 -2.20 15.99 24.65
N GLU A 186 -3.01 15.75 25.69
CA GLU A 186 -4.45 16.05 25.67
C GLU A 186 -4.73 17.55 25.46
N ALA A 187 -4.00 18.43 26.14
CA ALA A 187 -4.13 19.87 25.98
C ALA A 187 -3.84 20.33 24.54
N ILE A 188 -2.75 19.81 23.94
CA ILE A 188 -2.38 20.14 22.55
C ILE A 188 -3.45 19.66 21.56
N ILE A 189 -4.04 18.49 21.79
CA ILE A 189 -5.11 17.95 20.93
C ILE A 189 -6.35 18.83 20.99
N ASP A 190 -6.74 19.27 22.19
CA ASP A 190 -7.91 20.12 22.35
C ASP A 190 -7.70 21.49 21.71
N GLU A 191 -6.52 22.08 21.86
CA GLU A 191 -6.18 23.35 21.19
C GLU A 191 -6.20 23.22 19.66
N VAL A 192 -5.56 22.18 19.11
CA VAL A 192 -5.58 21.91 17.66
C VAL A 192 -7.01 21.64 17.18
N ARG A 193 -7.80 20.88 17.93
CA ARG A 193 -9.20 20.59 17.58
C ARG A 193 -10.04 21.85 17.52
N GLU A 194 -9.99 22.70 18.54
CA GLU A 194 -10.74 23.96 18.59
C GLU A 194 -10.37 24.87 17.41
N ARG A 195 -9.06 25.03 17.15
CA ARG A 195 -8.57 25.87 16.06
C ARG A 195 -8.99 25.32 14.69
N MET A 196 -8.96 24.00 14.49
CA MET A 196 -9.45 23.36 13.26
C MET A 196 -10.97 23.51 13.08
N LEU A 197 -11.77 23.32 14.14
CA LEU A 197 -13.22 23.49 14.07
C LEU A 197 -13.61 24.93 13.72
N TYR A 198 -12.90 25.92 14.27
CA TYR A 198 -13.08 27.32 13.90
C TYR A 198 -12.81 27.55 12.41
N GLN A 199 -11.68 27.06 11.89
CA GLN A 199 -11.33 27.21 10.47
C GLN A 199 -12.34 26.54 9.53
N ILE A 200 -12.86 25.36 9.89
CA ILE A 200 -13.90 24.66 9.10
C ILE A 200 -15.20 25.47 9.09
N ALA A 201 -15.59 26.03 10.23
CA ALA A 201 -16.80 26.86 10.34
C ALA A 201 -16.70 28.13 9.48
N ASP A 202 -15.56 28.83 9.57
CA ASP A 202 -15.27 30.07 8.84
C ASP A 202 -15.21 29.85 7.32
N THR A 203 -14.53 28.78 6.88
CA THR A 203 -14.37 28.48 5.44
C THR A 203 -15.65 27.91 4.81
N GLY A 204 -16.42 27.12 5.57
CA GLY A 204 -17.56 26.36 5.05
C GLY A 204 -18.91 27.08 5.15
N GLY A 205 -18.99 28.22 5.84
CA GLY A 205 -20.27 28.86 6.20
C GLY A 205 -21.15 27.94 7.05
N ARG A 206 -20.55 26.99 7.78
CA ARG A 206 -21.23 25.96 8.57
C ARG A 206 -21.16 26.35 10.03
N VAL A 207 -22.29 26.28 10.74
CA VAL A 207 -22.30 26.42 12.20
C VAL A 207 -21.94 25.08 12.82
N ILE A 208 -20.74 24.98 13.39
CA ILE A 208 -20.30 23.82 14.16
C ILE A 208 -20.55 24.12 15.63
N VAL A 209 -21.53 23.45 16.24
CA VAL A 209 -21.80 23.55 17.68
C VAL A 209 -20.95 22.52 18.42
N ALA A 210 -19.73 22.90 18.83
CA ALA A 210 -18.93 22.13 19.79
C ALA A 210 -19.30 22.56 21.21
N GLY A 211 -20.52 22.23 21.65
CA GLY A 211 -21.12 22.78 22.87
C GLY A 211 -20.75 22.11 24.19
N LYS A 212 -19.78 21.17 24.20
CA LYS A 212 -19.22 20.42 25.34
C LYS A 212 -18.00 19.64 24.83
N PRO A 213 -17.13 19.05 25.67
CA PRO A 213 -16.17 18.03 25.24
C PRO A 213 -16.97 16.88 24.65
N SER A 214 -17.25 16.98 23.35
CA SER A 214 -18.06 16.03 22.62
C SER A 214 -17.10 15.00 22.07
N ASP A 215 -17.41 13.72 22.28
CA ASP A 215 -16.76 12.58 21.64
C ASP A 215 -16.90 12.60 20.10
N LEU A 216 -17.51 13.64 19.53
CA LEU A 216 -17.59 13.85 18.09
C LEU A 216 -16.18 14.00 17.53
N PRO A 217 -15.74 13.03 16.72
CA PRO A 217 -14.43 13.13 16.13
C PRO A 217 -14.39 14.22 15.07
N TRP A 218 -13.25 14.88 14.90
CA TRP A 218 -13.06 15.90 13.87
C TRP A 218 -13.37 15.39 12.45
N TRP A 219 -13.20 14.08 12.17
CA TRP A 219 -13.57 13.48 10.88
C TRP A 219 -15.09 13.41 10.64
N ALA A 220 -15.93 13.48 11.68
CA ALA A 220 -17.39 13.58 11.53
C ALA A 220 -17.80 14.95 10.93
N ALA A 221 -16.99 16.00 11.14
CA ALA A 221 -17.24 17.33 10.60
C ALA A 221 -16.88 17.44 9.09
N LEU A 222 -16.07 16.52 8.56
CA LEU A 222 -15.68 16.49 7.14
C LEU A 222 -16.79 15.96 6.21
N GLY A 223 -17.89 15.44 6.76
CA GLY A 223 -19.00 14.87 6.01
C GLY A 223 -18.72 13.46 5.49
N GLY A 224 -19.74 12.60 5.50
CA GLY A 224 -19.68 11.31 4.83
C GLY A 224 -19.64 11.50 3.32
N SER A 225 -18.69 10.86 2.64
CA SER A 225 -18.87 10.56 1.22
C SER A 225 -20.00 9.53 1.14
N GLU A 226 -21.19 9.93 0.70
CA GLU A 226 -22.15 8.97 0.15
C GLU A 226 -21.48 8.32 -1.07
N ASP A 227 -21.40 6.99 -0.99
CA ASP A 227 -20.96 5.97 -1.98
C ASP A 227 -19.51 5.95 -2.50
#